data_AF-A0A536S458-F1
#
_entry.id   AF-A0A536S458-F1
#
_cell.length_a   1.000
_cell.length_b   1.000
_cell.length_c   1.000
_cell.angle_alpha   90.00
_cell.angle_beta   90.00
_cell.angle_gamma   90.00
#
_symmetry.space_group_name_H-M   'P 1'
#
loop_
_entity.id
_entity.type
_entity.pdbx_description
1 polymer ?
#
loop_
_entity_poly.entity_id
_entity_poly.type
_entity_poly.pdbx_seq_one_letter_code
_entity_poly.pdbx_strand_id
1 'polypeptide(L)'
;MTTIRHTRQGVMRRVEAEYHDLDRAVRTLSRGGLDRPVPGFGKGARRSREHWTYKDALAHILFWKQWQMETIAGRPHEVRPSGRTVHQENRWIYEQWHERPARDVVAWHRRLHREVMGTLRTVRPQVFATKHRDHWPHDLVRHSEAHRKRHLEGRGGAA
;
A
#
# COMPACT_ATOMS: atom_id res chain seq x y z
N MET A 1 -22.80 0.45 17.53
CA MET A 1 -21.64 0.19 16.66
C MET A 1 -21.63 -1.29 16.33
N THR A 2 -21.71 -1.67 15.06
CA THR A 2 -21.69 -3.08 14.67
C THR A 2 -20.28 -3.63 14.87
N THR A 3 -20.09 -4.53 15.84
CA THR A 3 -18.81 -5.21 16.04
C THR A 3 -18.58 -6.16 14.87
N ILE A 4 -17.68 -5.80 13.95
CA ILE A 4 -17.29 -6.72 12.88
C ILE A 4 -16.36 -7.78 13.47
N ARG A 5 -16.77 -9.05 13.34
CA ARG A 5 -15.92 -10.18 13.67
C ARG A 5 -15.13 -10.59 12.43
N HIS A 6 -13.84 -10.27 12.41
CA HIS A 6 -12.98 -10.71 11.32
C HIS A 6 -12.67 -12.20 11.43
N THR A 7 -12.66 -12.88 10.29
CA THR A 7 -12.17 -14.25 10.16
C THR A 7 -10.91 -14.25 9.29
N ARG A 8 -10.01 -15.20 9.52
CA ARG A 8 -8.81 -15.38 8.68
C ARG A 8 -9.18 -15.45 7.21
N GLN A 9 -10.13 -16.34 6.86
CA GLN A 9 -10.58 -16.51 5.49
C GLN A 9 -11.20 -15.24 4.91
N GLY A 10 -12.05 -14.53 5.66
CA GLY A 10 -12.65 -13.29 5.20
C GLY A 10 -11.63 -12.18 4.95
N VAL A 11 -10.62 -12.06 5.81
CA VAL A 11 -9.53 -11.10 5.63
C VAL A 11 -8.67 -11.49 4.43
N MET A 12 -8.26 -12.74 4.32
CA MET A 12 -7.48 -13.23 3.19
C MET A 12 -8.20 -12.99 1.85
N ARG A 13 -9.51 -13.25 1.76
CA ARG A 13 -10.29 -12.98 0.54
C ARG A 13 -10.28 -11.51 0.16
N ARG A 14 -10.46 -10.59 1.12
CA ARG A 14 -10.42 -9.13 0.85
C ARG A 14 -9.04 -8.67 0.40
N VAL A 15 -7.98 -9.20 1.02
CA VAL A 15 -6.59 -8.88 0.66
C VAL A 15 -6.22 -9.42 -0.73
N GLU A 16 -6.65 -10.63 -1.07
CA GLU A 16 -6.46 -11.24 -2.39
C GLU A 16 -7.19 -10.44 -3.48
N ALA A 17 -8.45 -10.08 -3.24
CA ALA A 17 -9.24 -9.29 -4.18
C ALA A 17 -8.58 -7.93 -4.47
N GLU A 18 -8.19 -7.19 -3.42
CA GLU A 18 -7.49 -5.91 -3.61
C GLU A 18 -6.12 -6.08 -4.27
N TYR A 19 -5.39 -7.18 -4.02
CA TYR A 19 -4.16 -7.46 -4.75
C TYR A 19 -4.41 -7.64 -6.25
N HIS A 20 -5.42 -8.40 -6.65
CA HIS A 20 -5.73 -8.61 -8.06
C HIS A 20 -6.12 -7.31 -8.77
N ASP A 21 -6.90 -6.46 -8.12
CA ASP A 21 -7.26 -5.16 -8.66
C ASP A 21 -6.02 -4.25 -8.78
N LEU A 22 -5.20 -4.16 -7.73
CA LEU A 22 -3.98 -3.37 -7.76
C LEU A 22 -2.98 -3.86 -8.82
N ASP A 23 -2.76 -5.17 -8.92
CA ASP A 23 -1.86 -5.75 -9.91
C ASP A 23 -2.36 -5.52 -11.34
N ARG A 24 -3.68 -5.50 -11.56
CA ARG A 24 -4.27 -5.11 -12.86
C ARG A 24 -4.00 -3.65 -13.19
N ALA A 25 -4.18 -2.75 -12.23
CA ALA A 25 -3.88 -1.32 -12.41
C ALA A 25 -2.39 -1.11 -12.71
N VAL A 26 -1.49 -1.77 -11.94
CA VAL A 26 -0.05 -1.72 -12.15
C VAL A 26 0.33 -2.25 -13.53
N ARG A 27 -0.20 -3.41 -13.98
CA ARG A 27 0.07 -3.94 -15.32
C ARG A 27 -0.38 -3.00 -16.44
N THR A 28 -1.52 -2.33 -16.26
CA THR A 28 -2.03 -1.35 -17.23
C THR A 28 -1.09 -0.15 -17.33
N LEU A 29 -0.66 0.39 -16.18
CA LEU A 29 0.27 1.51 -16.10
C LEU A 29 1.69 1.16 -16.57
N SER A 30 2.17 -0.06 -16.33
CA SER A 30 3.49 -0.50 -16.81
C SER A 30 3.62 -0.42 -18.33
N ARG A 31 2.51 -0.54 -19.08
CA ARG A 31 2.49 -0.32 -20.54
C ARG A 31 2.56 1.16 -20.92
N GLY A 32 2.02 2.04 -20.07
CA GLY A 32 1.96 3.49 -20.28
C GLY A 32 3.08 4.31 -19.62
N GLY A 33 3.94 3.67 -18.82
CA GLY A 33 5.06 4.27 -18.09
C GLY A 33 4.72 4.59 -16.63
N LEU A 34 5.30 3.83 -15.69
CA LEU A 34 5.15 4.05 -14.25
C LEU A 34 5.91 5.30 -13.75
N ASP A 35 6.88 5.79 -14.51
CA ASP A 35 7.67 6.98 -14.17
C ASP A 35 6.95 8.30 -14.54
N ARG A 36 5.74 8.20 -15.09
CA ARG A 36 4.92 9.38 -15.36
C ARG A 36 4.43 10.02 -14.05
N PRO A 37 4.30 11.36 -14.00
CA PRO A 37 3.72 12.04 -12.84
C PRO A 37 2.29 11.60 -12.55
N VAL A 38 1.94 11.51 -11.26
CA VAL A 38 0.59 11.25 -10.77
C VAL A 38 -0.04 12.56 -10.30
N PRO A 39 -1.10 13.02 -10.98
CA PRO A 39 -1.81 14.23 -10.56
C PRO A 39 -2.32 14.13 -9.12
N GLY A 40 -2.00 15.14 -8.31
CA GLY A 40 -2.53 15.27 -6.96
C GLY A 40 -1.96 14.33 -5.89
N PHE A 41 -1.11 13.38 -6.25
CA PHE A 41 -0.45 12.53 -5.26
C PHE A 41 0.70 13.27 -4.56
N GLY A 42 0.95 12.91 -3.30
CA GLY A 42 2.03 13.48 -2.49
C GLY A 42 1.87 14.96 -2.11
N LYS A 43 0.78 15.65 -2.47
CA LYS A 43 0.61 17.12 -2.26
C LYS A 43 1.00 17.61 -0.86
N GLY A 44 0.61 16.91 0.21
CA GLY A 44 0.96 17.29 1.59
C GLY A 44 2.39 16.95 2.04
N ALA A 45 3.10 16.09 1.31
CA ALA A 45 4.46 15.64 1.60
C ALA A 45 5.54 16.34 0.73
N ARG A 46 5.13 17.12 -0.27
CA ARG A 46 6.02 17.85 -1.18
C ARG A 46 6.58 19.10 -0.52
N ARG A 47 7.86 19.41 -0.76
CA ARG A 47 8.49 20.67 -0.31
C ARG A 47 8.46 21.75 -1.40
N SER A 48 8.71 21.40 -2.66
CA SER A 48 8.42 22.22 -3.85
C SER A 48 8.77 21.43 -5.13
N ARG A 49 8.00 21.59 -6.21
CA ARG A 49 8.22 21.08 -7.59
C ARG A 49 8.43 19.56 -7.82
N GLU A 50 8.55 18.71 -6.81
CA GLU A 50 8.79 17.27 -6.99
C GLU A 50 7.63 16.55 -7.66
N HIS A 51 7.83 15.89 -8.79
CA HIS A 51 6.76 15.16 -9.46
C HIS A 51 6.73 13.72 -9.00
N TRP A 52 5.85 13.42 -8.05
CA TRP A 52 5.63 12.04 -7.61
C TRP A 52 5.01 11.24 -8.76
N THR A 53 5.58 10.07 -9.02
CA THR A 53 5.24 9.20 -10.14
C THR A 53 4.27 8.08 -9.76
N TYR A 54 3.76 7.33 -10.73
CA TYR A 54 2.90 6.17 -10.46
C TYR A 54 3.67 5.10 -9.69
N LYS A 55 4.97 4.97 -9.98
CA LYS A 55 5.90 4.16 -9.21
C LYS A 55 5.97 4.61 -7.75
N ASP A 56 6.06 5.91 -7.49
CA ASP A 56 6.17 6.43 -6.12
C ASP A 56 4.86 6.22 -5.35
N ALA A 57 3.72 6.36 -6.02
CA ALA A 57 2.42 6.01 -5.45
C ALA A 57 2.32 4.52 -5.11
N LEU A 58 2.82 3.64 -5.98
CA LEU A 58 2.91 2.22 -5.68
C LEU A 58 3.85 1.95 -4.49
N ALA A 59 5.05 2.52 -4.47
CA ALA A 59 6.01 2.33 -3.38
C ALA A 59 5.44 2.76 -2.02
N HIS A 60 4.70 3.88 -1.98
CA HIS A 60 3.96 4.32 -0.80
C HIS A 60 2.92 3.29 -0.34
N ILE A 61 2.08 2.78 -1.26
CA ILE A 61 1.10 1.73 -0.93
C ILE A 61 1.80 0.50 -0.35
N LEU A 62 2.87 0.04 -1.00
CA LEU A 62 3.60 -1.16 -0.59
C LEU A 62 4.26 -0.99 0.78
N PHE A 63 4.80 0.18 1.09
CA PHE A 63 5.42 0.45 2.39
C PHE A 63 4.42 0.26 3.53
N TRP A 64 3.25 0.89 3.43
CA TRP A 64 2.21 0.78 4.45
C TRP A 64 1.61 -0.64 4.52
N LYS A 65 1.54 -1.37 3.40
CA LYS A 65 1.18 -2.79 3.40
C LYS A 65 2.18 -3.64 4.16
N GLN A 66 3.48 -3.42 3.94
CA GLN A 66 4.54 -4.13 4.65
C GLN A 66 4.50 -3.81 6.15
N TRP A 67 4.38 -2.52 6.49
CA TRP A 67 4.24 -2.09 7.88
C TRP A 67 3.09 -2.83 8.58
N GLN A 68 1.90 -2.84 7.99
CA GLN A 68 0.77 -3.51 8.59
C GLN A 68 0.94 -5.04 8.64
N MET A 69 1.59 -5.66 7.65
CA MET A 69 1.93 -7.08 7.69
C MET A 69 2.84 -7.40 8.89
N GLU A 70 3.88 -6.60 9.13
CA GLU A 70 4.79 -6.75 10.27
C GLU A 70 4.06 -6.57 11.59
N THR A 71 3.15 -5.58 11.69
CA THR A 71 2.28 -5.40 12.86
C THR A 71 1.40 -6.63 13.10
N ILE A 72 0.77 -7.18 12.06
CA ILE A 72 -0.06 -8.39 12.15
C ILE A 72 0.77 -9.59 12.58
N ALA A 73 2.01 -9.69 12.10
CA ALA A 73 2.94 -10.74 12.45
C ALA A 73 3.53 -10.60 13.86
N GLY A 74 3.35 -9.45 14.52
CA GLY A 74 3.99 -9.15 15.80
C GLY A 74 5.52 -9.03 15.70
N ARG A 75 6.04 -8.67 14.52
CA ARG A 75 7.48 -8.54 14.28
C ARG A 75 7.91 -7.07 14.42
N PRO A 76 9.19 -6.80 14.75
CA PRO A 76 9.74 -5.46 14.63
C PRO A 76 9.62 -4.96 13.18
N HIS A 77 9.38 -3.65 13.03
CA HIS A 77 9.47 -3.00 11.73
C HIS A 77 10.92 -2.93 11.29
N GLU A 78 11.25 -3.62 10.20
CA GLU A 78 12.62 -3.68 9.65
C GLU A 78 13.10 -2.29 9.22
N VAL A 79 12.16 -1.50 8.68
CA VAL A 79 12.42 -0.15 8.18
C VAL A 79 11.43 0.81 8.83
N ARG A 80 11.95 1.84 9.50
CA ARG A 80 11.14 2.88 10.14
C ARG A 80 11.28 4.19 9.40
N PRO A 81 10.17 4.80 8.95
CA PRO A 81 10.26 6.07 8.28
C PRO A 81 10.69 7.16 9.28
N SER A 82 11.54 8.08 8.84
CA SER A 82 11.89 9.25 9.63
C SER A 82 10.80 10.32 9.50
N GLY A 83 10.45 10.98 10.60
CA GLY A 83 9.43 12.02 10.62
C GLY A 83 8.66 12.04 11.93
N ARG A 84 7.98 13.17 12.20
CA ARG A 84 7.03 13.35 13.30
C ARG A 84 5.58 13.39 12.81
N THR A 85 5.37 13.42 11.50
CA THR A 85 4.04 13.46 10.86
C THR A 85 3.97 12.47 9.70
N VAL A 86 2.77 12.00 9.38
CA VAL A 86 2.53 11.10 8.23
C VAL A 86 3.03 11.73 6.91
N HIS A 87 2.98 13.05 6.76
CA HIS A 87 3.54 13.72 5.59
C HIS A 87 5.07 13.63 5.52
N GLN A 88 5.75 13.74 6.66
CA GLN A 88 7.21 13.58 6.74
C GLN A 88 7.61 12.11 6.52
N GLU A 89 6.83 11.16 7.04
CA GLU A 89 7.07 9.73 6.80
C GLU A 89 6.87 9.37 5.32
N ASN A 90 5.78 9.85 4.70
CA ASN A 90 5.54 9.64 3.28
C ASN A 90 6.64 10.27 2.43
N ARG A 91 7.15 11.43 2.84
CA ARG A 91 8.30 12.06 2.20
C ARG A 91 9.53 11.17 2.29
N TRP A 92 9.83 10.65 3.48
CA TRP A 92 10.95 9.74 3.66
C TRP A 92 10.82 8.52 2.72
N ILE A 93 9.62 7.94 2.59
CA ILE A 93 9.36 6.83 1.65
C ILE A 93 9.66 7.24 0.20
N TYR A 94 9.20 8.42 -0.22
CA TYR A 94 9.52 8.97 -1.54
C TYR A 94 11.03 9.06 -1.75
N GLU A 95 11.78 9.62 -0.81
CA GLU A 95 13.24 9.76 -0.92
C GLU A 95 13.95 8.40 -1.05
N GLN A 96 13.44 7.34 -0.42
CA GLN A 96 14.05 6.01 -0.52
C GLN A 96 13.81 5.30 -1.86
N TRP A 97 12.71 5.63 -2.54
CA TRP A 97 12.20 4.87 -3.68
C TRP A 97 12.15 5.64 -4.99
N HIS A 98 12.23 6.97 -4.97
CA HIS A 98 12.07 7.81 -6.17
C HIS A 98 13.13 7.50 -7.23
N GLU A 99 14.39 7.37 -6.84
CA GLU A 99 15.49 7.07 -7.77
C GLU A 99 15.57 5.58 -8.16
N ARG A 100 14.78 4.70 -7.52
CA ARG A 100 14.78 3.27 -7.84
C ARG A 100 13.95 3.00 -9.10
N PRO A 101 14.34 2.03 -9.94
CA PRO A 101 13.63 1.75 -11.17
C PRO A 101 12.25 1.11 -10.91
N ALA A 102 11.27 1.40 -11.77
CA ALA A 102 9.90 0.89 -11.63
C ALA A 102 9.81 -0.63 -11.50
N ARG A 103 10.69 -1.36 -12.19
CA ARG A 103 10.76 -2.82 -12.12
C ARG A 103 10.98 -3.34 -10.71
N ASP A 104 11.74 -2.62 -9.87
CA ASP A 104 12.04 -3.06 -8.51
C ASP A 104 10.82 -2.88 -7.61
N VAL A 105 10.06 -1.80 -7.80
CA VAL A 105 8.79 -1.56 -7.09
C VAL A 105 7.73 -2.59 -7.50
N VAL A 106 7.66 -2.94 -8.78
CA VAL A 106 6.76 -4.01 -9.28
C VAL A 106 7.18 -5.39 -8.75
N ALA A 107 8.49 -5.66 -8.67
CA ALA A 107 8.98 -6.90 -8.07
C ALA A 107 8.64 -6.96 -6.57
N TRP A 108 8.80 -5.85 -5.85
CA TRP A 108 8.40 -5.73 -4.44
C TRP A 108 6.88 -5.94 -4.27
N HIS A 109 6.05 -5.34 -5.13
CA HIS A 109 4.60 -5.54 -5.11
C HIS A 109 4.20 -7.02 -5.10
N ARG A 110 4.76 -7.80 -6.02
CA ARG A 110 4.46 -9.23 -6.17
C ARG A 110 5.01 -10.05 -5.02
N ARG A 111 6.24 -9.76 -4.57
CA ARG A 111 6.87 -10.46 -3.46
C ARG A 111 6.13 -10.21 -2.15
N LEU A 112 5.83 -8.95 -1.84
CA LEU A 112 5.14 -8.54 -0.63
C LEU A 112 3.75 -9.18 -0.53
N HIS A 113 3.02 -9.32 -1.63
CA HIS A 113 1.72 -10.00 -1.57
C HIS A 113 1.85 -11.47 -1.12
N ARG A 114 2.86 -12.21 -1.63
CA ARG A 114 3.10 -13.58 -1.18
C ARG A 114 3.45 -13.64 0.30
N GLU A 115 4.27 -12.70 0.78
CA GLU A 115 4.63 -12.57 2.20
C GLU A 115 3.43 -12.23 3.07
N VAL A 116 2.56 -11.32 2.64
CA VAL A 116 1.30 -10.97 3.31
C VAL A 116 0.41 -12.20 3.43
N MET A 117 0.21 -12.93 2.33
CA MET A 117 -0.64 -14.12 2.34
C MET A 117 -0.03 -15.24 3.19
N GLY A 118 1.30 -15.40 3.16
CA GLY A 118 2.03 -16.30 4.07
C GLY A 118 1.81 -15.94 5.53
N THR A 119 1.93 -14.66 5.87
CA THR A 119 1.71 -14.12 7.22
C THR A 119 0.29 -14.38 7.68
N LEU A 120 -0.73 -14.03 6.88
CA LEU A 120 -2.14 -14.22 7.26
C LEU A 120 -2.51 -15.70 7.49
N ARG A 121 -1.86 -16.63 6.78
CA ARG A 121 -2.05 -18.07 6.99
C ARG A 121 -1.49 -18.54 8.33
N THR A 122 -0.32 -18.03 8.73
CA THR A 122 0.44 -18.55 9.88
C THR A 122 0.14 -17.85 11.20
N VAL A 123 -0.30 -16.58 11.18
CA VAL A 123 -0.62 -15.87 12.42
C VAL A 123 -1.78 -16.51 13.17
N ARG A 124 -1.72 -16.40 14.50
CA ARG A 124 -2.68 -17.00 15.42
C ARG A 124 -4.11 -16.52 15.13
N PRO A 125 -5.13 -17.40 15.16
CA PRO A 125 -6.53 -17.01 14.90
C PRO A 125 -7.03 -15.84 15.76
N GLN A 126 -6.50 -15.69 16.98
CA GLN A 126 -6.83 -14.61 17.91
C GLN A 126 -6.54 -13.21 17.35
N VAL A 127 -5.58 -13.07 16.43
CA VAL A 127 -5.28 -11.79 15.77
C VAL A 127 -6.50 -11.26 15.02
N PHE A 128 -7.30 -12.15 14.40
CA PHE A 128 -8.52 -11.75 13.70
C PHE A 128 -9.67 -11.48 14.66
N ALA A 129 -9.76 -12.26 15.74
CA ALA A 129 -10.86 -12.17 16.70
C ALA A 129 -10.82 -10.90 17.58
N THR A 130 -9.64 -10.33 17.81
CA THR A 130 -9.41 -9.16 18.68
C THR A 130 -9.48 -7.83 17.94
N LYS A 131 -9.69 -7.85 16.61
CA LYS A 131 -9.81 -6.65 15.79
C LYS A 131 -11.28 -6.46 15.46
N HIS A 132 -11.80 -5.27 15.77
CA HIS A 132 -13.23 -4.96 15.63
C HIS A 132 -13.51 -3.78 14.71
N ARG A 133 -12.47 -3.03 14.32
CA ARG A 133 -12.59 -1.95 13.35
C ARG A 133 -12.98 -2.55 12.00
N ASP A 134 -14.04 -2.02 11.40
CA ASP A 134 -14.60 -2.45 10.12
C ASP A 134 -13.59 -2.43 8.97
N HIS A 135 -12.73 -1.41 8.98
CA HIS A 135 -11.68 -1.18 8.00
C HIS A 135 -10.42 -2.00 8.24
N TRP A 136 -10.31 -2.77 9.34
CA TRP A 136 -9.14 -3.62 9.54
C TRP A 136 -9.15 -4.82 8.56
N PRO A 137 -8.00 -5.22 7.98
CA PRO A 137 -6.68 -4.56 8.01
C PRO A 137 -6.61 -3.39 7.02
N HIS A 138 -6.44 -2.17 7.53
CA HIS A 138 -6.62 -0.92 6.78
C HIS A 138 -5.70 -0.79 5.56
N ASP A 139 -4.40 -1.03 5.77
CA ASP A 139 -3.36 -0.74 4.80
C ASP A 139 -3.28 -1.84 3.75
N LEU A 140 -3.61 -3.08 4.13
CA LEU A 140 -3.72 -4.21 3.23
C LEU A 140 -4.91 -4.10 2.26
N VAL A 141 -5.97 -3.37 2.62
CA VAL A 141 -7.21 -3.28 1.84
C VAL A 141 -7.63 -1.83 1.57
N ARG A 142 -8.16 -1.11 2.56
CA ARG A 142 -8.82 0.19 2.38
C ARG A 142 -7.89 1.31 1.88
N HIS A 143 -6.69 1.42 2.43
CA HIS A 143 -5.67 2.39 1.98
C HIS A 143 -5.22 2.10 0.56
N SER A 144 -4.87 0.83 0.29
CA SER A 144 -4.49 0.33 -1.03
C SER A 144 -5.58 0.65 -2.05
N GLU A 145 -6.83 0.29 -1.75
CA GLU A 145 -8.01 0.52 -2.57
C GLU A 145 -8.21 2.02 -2.85
N ALA A 146 -8.14 2.86 -1.81
CA ALA A 146 -8.33 4.30 -1.94
C ALA A 146 -7.26 4.93 -2.84
N HIS A 147 -5.99 4.55 -2.66
CA HIS A 147 -4.92 5.06 -3.51
C HIS A 147 -4.99 4.51 -4.93
N ARG A 148 -5.29 3.22 -5.10
CA ARG A 148 -5.50 2.59 -6.40
C ARG A 148 -6.56 3.32 -7.20
N LYS A 149 -7.78 3.43 -6.66
CA LYS A 149 -8.92 4.05 -7.34
C LYS A 149 -8.65 5.52 -7.66
N ARG A 150 -8.10 6.27 -6.71
CA ARG A 150 -7.89 7.71 -6.87
C ARG A 150 -6.70 8.07 -7.75
N HIS A 151 -5.61 7.32 -7.66
CA HIS A 151 -4.31 7.75 -8.21
C HIS A 151 -3.75 6.83 -9.28
N LEU A 152 -4.12 5.55 -9.32
CA LEU A 152 -3.60 4.60 -10.32
C LEU A 152 -4.62 4.32 -11.42
N GLU A 153 -5.90 4.24 -11.07
CA GLU A 153 -7.01 4.00 -12.01
C GLU A 153 -7.72 5.30 -12.39
N GLY A 154 -7.71 6.29 -11.49
CA GLY A 154 -8.25 7.62 -11.75
C GLY A 154 -7.57 8.21 -12.98
N ARG A 155 -8.34 8.38 -14.06
CA ARG A 155 -7.90 9.16 -15.22
C ARG A 155 -7.45 10.51 -14.68
N GLY A 156 -6.19 10.86 -14.90
CA GLY A 156 -5.61 12.11 -14.44
C GLY A 156 -6.59 13.26 -14.67
N GLY A 157 -7.02 13.90 -13.59
CA GLY A 157 -7.93 15.03 -13.66
C GLY A 157 -7.28 16.12 -14.50
N ALA A 158 -7.74 16.23 -15.75
CA ALA A 158 -7.88 17.53 -16.39
C ALA A 158 -9.05 18.21 -15.68
N ALA A 159 -8.73 19.24 -14.90
CA ALA A 159 -9.57 20.39 -14.70
C ALA A 159 -8.68 21.60 -15.03
#